data_AF-A0A160TEM3-F1
#
_entry.id   AF-A0A160TEM3-F1
#
_cell.length_a   1.000
_cell.length_b   1.000
_cell.length_c   1.000
_cell.angle_alpha   90.00
_cell.angle_beta   90.00
_cell.angle_gamma   90.00
#
_symmetry.space_group_name_H-M   'P 1'
#
loop_
_entity.id
_entity.type
_entity.pdbx_description
1 polymer ?
#
loop_
_entity_poly.entity_id
_entity_poly.type
_entity_poly.pdbx_seq_one_letter_code
_entity_poly.pdbx_strand_id
1 'polypeptide(L)'
;MMRPLNGEQLKLDWDSDPAIEAMIEARVAERAEAAAFLWRLRLVAIETCMLGGLVIAAGLALRQPTIQVIRAGVLIAAACFVSGMLLIGLSGAFGVIVSRLRQWRQK
;
A
#
# COMPACT_ATOMS: atom_id res chain seq x y z
N MET A 1 45.31 1.61 -17.99
CA MET A 1 44.57 1.39 -19.25
C MET A 1 43.16 0.95 -18.88
N MET A 2 42.21 1.90 -18.83
CA MET A 2 40.83 1.68 -18.35
C MET A 2 39.99 1.17 -19.52
N ARG A 3 39.44 -0.05 -19.43
CA ARG A 3 38.52 -0.59 -20.45
C ARG A 3 37.19 0.16 -20.39
N PRO A 4 36.61 0.59 -21.52
CA PRO A 4 35.28 1.18 -21.54
C PRO A 4 34.24 0.11 -21.14
N LEU A 5 33.42 0.41 -20.13
CA LEU A 5 32.30 -0.43 -19.71
C LEU A 5 31.18 -0.34 -20.76
N ASN A 6 31.14 -1.29 -21.69
CA ASN A 6 30.01 -1.46 -22.60
C ASN A 6 28.84 -2.10 -21.83
N GLY A 7 27.66 -1.46 -21.85
CA GLY A 7 26.45 -1.94 -21.15
C GLY A 7 25.96 -3.33 -21.56
N GLU A 8 26.39 -3.81 -22.73
CA GLU A 8 26.14 -5.17 -23.22
C GLU A 8 26.86 -6.26 -22.39
N GLN A 9 27.93 -5.91 -21.66
CA GLN A 9 28.66 -6.88 -20.83
C GLN A 9 27.97 -7.11 -19.47
N LEU A 10 27.26 -6.11 -18.92
CA LEU A 10 26.36 -6.34 -17.79
C LEU A 10 25.20 -7.25 -18.23
N LYS A 11 24.66 -7.01 -19.42
CA LYS A 11 23.47 -7.69 -19.94
C LYS A 11 23.64 -9.21 -20.12
N LEU A 12 24.86 -9.71 -20.30
CA LEU A 12 25.13 -11.15 -20.51
C LEU A 12 25.39 -11.94 -19.22
N ASP A 13 25.83 -11.28 -18.15
CA ASP A 13 26.23 -11.94 -16.89
C ASP A 13 25.07 -12.02 -15.87
N TRP A 14 24.09 -11.11 -15.95
CA TRP A 14 22.89 -11.12 -15.10
C TRP A 14 21.82 -12.13 -15.54
N ASP A 15 21.74 -12.46 -16.84
CA ASP A 15 20.66 -13.27 -17.44
C ASP A 15 20.83 -14.80 -17.24
N SER A 16 21.97 -15.24 -16.68
CA SER A 16 22.34 -16.66 -16.62
C SER A 16 22.38 -17.27 -15.23
N ASP A 17 22.32 -16.47 -14.16
CA ASP A 17 22.36 -17.02 -12.79
C ASP A 17 20.97 -16.96 -12.12
N PRO A 18 20.25 -18.10 -12.05
CA PRO A 18 18.93 -18.16 -11.42
C PRO A 18 18.95 -17.79 -9.93
N ALA A 19 20.10 -17.87 -9.25
CA ALA A 19 20.24 -17.44 -7.87
C ALA A 19 20.22 -15.90 -7.75
N ILE A 20 20.76 -15.20 -8.75
CA ILE A 20 20.78 -13.75 -8.79
C ILE A 20 19.40 -13.20 -9.16
N GLU A 21 18.71 -13.80 -10.12
CA GLU A 21 17.32 -13.47 -10.47
C GLU A 21 16.40 -13.59 -9.23
N ALA A 22 16.47 -14.73 -8.52
CA ALA A 22 15.67 -14.96 -7.31
C ALA A 22 15.98 -13.97 -6.18
N MET A 23 17.25 -13.56 -6.04
CA MET A 23 17.65 -12.53 -5.07
C MET A 23 17.09 -11.15 -5.45
N ILE A 24 17.09 -10.80 -6.74
CA ILE A 24 16.53 -9.54 -7.23
C ILE A 24 15.02 -9.53 -7.04
N GLU A 25 14.31 -10.59 -7.43
CA GLU A 25 12.85 -10.73 -7.26
C GLU A 25 12.45 -10.58 -5.80
N ALA A 26 13.17 -11.21 -4.87
CA ALA A 26 12.89 -11.10 -3.43
C ALA A 26 13.00 -9.65 -2.93
N ARG A 27 14.01 -8.91 -3.38
CA ARG A 27 14.22 -7.50 -3.00
C ARG A 27 13.23 -6.56 -3.66
N VAL A 28 12.88 -6.82 -4.92
CA VAL A 28 11.86 -6.05 -5.64
C VAL A 28 10.50 -6.27 -4.99
N ALA A 29 10.17 -7.51 -4.59
CA ALA A 29 8.95 -7.83 -3.87
C ALA A 29 8.87 -7.06 -2.53
N GLU A 30 9.94 -7.09 -1.73
CA GLU A 30 10.01 -6.34 -0.44
C GLU A 30 9.76 -4.83 -0.65
N ARG A 31 10.38 -4.23 -1.66
CA ARG A 31 10.21 -2.81 -1.99
C ARG A 31 8.84 -2.50 -2.58
N ALA A 32 8.32 -3.38 -3.44
CA ALA A 32 7.01 -3.23 -4.05
C ALA A 32 5.91 -3.30 -3.00
N GLU A 33 6.02 -4.20 -2.02
CA GLU A 33 5.10 -4.27 -0.88
C GLU A 33 5.13 -2.96 -0.09
N ALA A 34 6.30 -2.48 0.31
CA ALA A 34 6.45 -1.22 1.06
C ALA A 34 5.87 -0.01 0.31
N ALA A 35 6.16 0.12 -0.99
CA ALA A 35 5.62 1.18 -1.83
C ALA A 35 4.10 1.07 -1.93
N ALA A 36 3.58 -0.13 -2.16
CA ALA A 36 2.14 -0.35 -2.30
C ALA A 36 1.38 -0.09 -0.98
N PHE A 37 2.00 -0.29 0.20
CA PHE A 37 1.45 0.15 1.48
C PHE A 37 1.31 1.67 1.55
N LEU A 38 2.36 2.42 1.21
CA LEU A 38 2.34 3.88 1.22
C LEU A 38 1.28 4.45 0.24
N TRP A 39 1.17 3.88 -0.96
CA TRP A 39 0.15 4.27 -1.93
C TRP A 39 -1.28 4.03 -1.42
N ARG A 40 -1.54 2.88 -0.81
CA ARG A 40 -2.86 2.57 -0.21
C ARG A 40 -3.16 3.47 0.98
N LEU A 41 -2.17 3.77 1.83
CA LEU A 41 -2.30 4.72 2.93
C LEU A 41 -2.67 6.12 2.44
N ARG A 42 -2.03 6.60 1.37
CA ARG A 42 -2.36 7.88 0.75
C ARG A 42 -3.79 7.90 0.23
N LEU A 43 -4.26 6.81 -0.40
CA LEU A 43 -5.62 6.70 -0.91
C LEU A 43 -6.65 6.80 0.23
N VAL A 44 -6.46 6.03 1.31
CA VAL A 44 -7.33 6.03 2.50
C VAL A 44 -7.35 7.40 3.17
N ALA A 45 -6.20 8.06 3.27
CA ALA A 45 -6.12 9.41 3.84
C ALA A 45 -6.93 10.42 3.01
N ILE A 46 -6.82 10.39 1.68
CA ILE A 46 -7.57 11.27 0.79
C ILE A 46 -9.08 11.01 0.91
N GLU A 47 -9.49 9.74 0.88
CA GLU A 47 -10.90 9.34 1.03
C GLU A 47 -11.49 9.81 2.36
N THR A 48 -10.75 9.62 3.45
CA THR A 48 -11.15 10.02 4.81
C THR A 48 -11.33 11.54 4.89
N CYS A 49 -10.36 12.31 4.39
CA CYS A 49 -10.44 13.77 4.34
C CYS A 49 -11.58 14.25 3.45
N MET A 50 -11.79 13.61 2.30
CA MET A 50 -12.84 13.96 1.34
C MET A 50 -14.23 13.71 1.93
N LEU A 51 -14.51 12.52 2.47
CA LEU A 51 -15.81 12.20 3.06
C LEU A 51 -16.09 13.03 4.33
N GLY A 52 -15.11 13.15 5.22
CA GLY A 52 -15.25 13.98 6.42
C GLY A 52 -15.52 15.45 6.08
N GLY A 53 -14.76 16.00 5.12
CA GLY A 53 -14.94 17.36 4.63
C GLY A 53 -16.30 17.59 3.97
N LEU A 54 -16.75 16.65 3.12
CA LEU A 54 -18.05 16.73 2.47
C LEU A 54 -19.21 16.66 3.47
N VAL A 55 -19.13 15.79 4.48
CA VAL A 55 -20.14 15.70 5.55
C VAL A 55 -20.22 17.01 6.33
N ILE A 56 -19.08 17.62 6.66
CA ILE A 56 -19.05 18.90 7.37
C ILE A 56 -19.64 20.01 6.49
N ALA A 57 -19.22 20.09 5.23
CA ALA A 57 -19.72 21.08 4.27
C ALA A 57 -21.24 20.94 4.06
N ALA A 58 -21.74 19.71 3.91
CA ALA A 58 -23.16 19.44 3.77
C ALA A 58 -23.96 19.82 5.03
N GLY A 59 -23.45 19.49 6.21
CA GLY A 59 -24.12 19.86 7.47
C GLY A 59 -24.19 21.37 7.69
N LEU A 60 -23.13 22.11 7.31
CA LEU A 60 -23.14 23.58 7.33
C LEU A 60 -24.12 24.16 6.30
N ALA A 61 -24.15 23.61 5.09
CA ALA A 61 -25.10 24.02 4.04
C ALA A 61 -26.56 23.80 4.48
N LEU A 62 -26.82 22.75 5.25
CA LEU A 62 -28.13 22.43 5.81
C LEU A 62 -28.49 23.22 7.08
N ARG A 63 -27.65 24.19 7.50
CA ARG A 63 -27.81 24.98 8.74
C ARG A 63 -27.98 24.12 10.00
N GLN A 64 -27.43 22.91 9.99
CA GLN A 64 -27.45 22.03 11.15
C GLN A 64 -26.51 22.57 12.25
N PRO A 65 -26.81 22.30 13.53
CA PRO A 65 -25.97 22.75 14.64
C PRO A 65 -24.54 22.26 14.46
N THR A 66 -23.60 23.20 14.40
CA THR A 66 -22.20 22.99 14.00
C THR A 66 -21.53 21.86 14.80
N ILE A 67 -21.84 21.74 16.08
CA ILE A 67 -21.33 20.68 16.96
C ILE A 67 -21.80 19.28 16.54
N GLN A 68 -23.04 19.12 16.09
CA GLN A 68 -23.53 17.83 15.60
C GLN A 68 -22.89 17.45 14.27
N VAL A 69 -22.72 18.45 13.38
CA VAL A 69 -22.08 18.27 12.07
C VAL A 69 -20.62 17.86 12.21
N ILE A 70 -19.87 18.51 13.09
CA ILE A 70 -18.47 18.16 13.38
C ILE A 70 -18.39 16.73 13.94
N ARG A 71 -19.27 16.37 14.89
CA ARG A 71 -19.29 15.01 15.45
C ARG A 71 -19.59 13.96 14.38
N ALA A 72 -20.56 14.20 13.50
CA ALA A 72 -20.90 13.30 12.41
C ALA A 72 -19.72 13.14 11.42
N GLY A 73 -19.10 14.25 11.02
CA GLY A 73 -17.93 14.24 10.16
C GLY A 73 -16.75 13.46 10.76
N VAL A 74 -16.47 13.66 12.05
CA VAL A 74 -15.40 12.92 12.77
C VAL A 74 -15.72 11.44 12.87
N LEU A 75 -16.97 11.05 13.17
CA LEU A 75 -17.38 9.66 13.24
C LEU A 75 -17.24 8.94 11.89
N ILE A 76 -17.66 9.59 10.80
CA ILE A 76 -17.56 9.02 9.45
C ILE A 76 -16.08 8.92 9.03
N ALA A 77 -15.29 9.96 9.28
CA ALA A 77 -13.85 9.93 9.02
C ALA A 77 -13.17 8.79 9.79
N ALA A 78 -13.48 8.62 11.08
CA ALA A 78 -12.94 7.53 11.88
C ALA A 78 -13.37 6.14 11.36
N ALA A 79 -14.64 5.97 10.99
CA ALA A 79 -15.14 4.70 10.47
C ALA A 79 -14.47 4.32 9.13
N CYS A 80 -14.36 5.27 8.20
CA CYS A 80 -13.66 5.07 6.93
C CYS A 80 -12.18 4.76 7.14
N PHE A 81 -11.52 5.48 8.05
CA PHE A 81 -10.11 5.24 8.35
C PHE A 81 -9.87 3.84 8.94
N VAL A 82 -10.67 3.43 9.92
CA VAL A 82 -10.57 2.10 10.53
C VAL A 82 -10.80 1.00 9.49
N SER A 83 -11.82 1.15 8.64
CA SER A 83 -12.09 0.22 7.54
C SER A 83 -10.91 0.13 6.55
N GLY A 84 -10.35 1.28 6.15
CA GLY A 84 -9.19 1.34 5.26
C GLY A 84 -7.94 0.69 5.87
N MET A 85 -7.68 0.93 7.17
CA MET A 85 -6.57 0.29 7.89
C MET A 85 -6.75 -1.22 7.98
N LEU A 86 -7.97 -1.68 8.24
CA LEU A 86 -8.30 -3.11 8.31
C LEU A 86 -8.06 -3.80 6.96
N LEU A 87 -8.49 -3.19 5.85
CA LEU A 87 -8.27 -3.72 4.49
C LEU A 87 -6.79 -3.80 4.12
N ILE A 88 -6.02 -2.76 4.45
CA ILE A 88 -4.58 -2.73 4.21
C ILE A 88 -3.87 -3.82 5.03
N GLY A 89 -4.23 -3.95 6.32
CA GLY A 89 -3.71 -4.99 7.21
C GLY A 89 -4.03 -6.39 6.70
N LEU A 90 -5.29 -6.66 6.30
CA LEU A 90 -5.68 -7.95 5.73
C LEU A 90 -4.94 -8.27 4.43
N SER A 91 -4.75 -7.28 3.56
CA SER A 91 -4.03 -7.48 2.29
C SER A 91 -2.58 -7.90 2.54
N GLY A 92 -1.91 -7.31 3.54
CA GLY A 92 -0.59 -7.73 3.96
C GLY A 92 -0.57 -9.13 4.59
N ALA A 93 -1.53 -9.40 5.49
CA ALA A 93 -1.64 -10.69 6.16
C ALA A 93 -1.90 -11.84 5.16
N PHE A 94 -2.72 -11.61 4.14
CA PHE A 94 -2.97 -12.60 3.09
C PHE A 94 -1.70 -13.00 2.34
N GLY A 95 -0.82 -12.04 2.02
CA GLY A 95 0.47 -12.32 1.37
C GLY A 95 1.35 -13.27 2.20
N VAL A 96 1.43 -13.03 3.51
CA VAL A 96 2.20 -13.86 4.45
C VAL A 96 1.55 -15.23 4.67
N ILE A 97 0.21 -15.28 4.77
CA ILE A 97 -0.52 -16.53 4.95
C ILE A 97 -0.36 -17.43 3.72
N VAL A 98 -0.49 -16.88 2.52
CA VAL A 98 -0.34 -17.63 1.26
C VAL A 98 1.08 -18.16 1.09
N SER A 99 2.11 -17.36 1.41
CA SER A 99 3.51 -17.82 1.33
C SER A 99 3.79 -18.97 2.31
N ARG A 100 3.30 -18.87 3.55
CA ARG A 100 3.39 -19.96 4.54
C ARG A 100 2.64 -21.22 4.10
N LEU A 101 1.43 -21.08 3.55
CA LEU A 101 0.65 -22.20 3.01
C LEU A 101 1.35 -22.90 1.86
N ARG A 102 1.98 -22.14 0.95
CA ARG A 102 2.75 -22.69 -0.16
C ARG A 102 3.98 -23.47 0.33
N GLN A 103 4.66 -22.96 1.36
CA GLN A 103 5.82 -23.63 1.98
C GLN A 103 5.41 -24.94 2.68
N TRP A 104 4.24 -24.98 3.30
CA TRP A 104 3.66 -26.21 3.87
C TRP A 104 3.27 -27.23 2.79
N ARG A 105 2.78 -26.79 1.64
CA ARG A 105 2.37 -27.65 0.52
C ARG A 105 3.51 -28.23 -0.30
N GLN A 106 4.71 -27.65 -0.22
CA GLN A 106 5.91 -28.16 -0.88
C GLN A 106 6.77 -29.06 0.02
N LYS A 107 6.30 -29.32 1.24
CA LYS A 107 6.88 -30.27 2.19
C LYS A 107 6.07 -31.55 2.20
#